data_AF-G7EG63-F1
#
_entry.id   AF-G7EG63-F1
#
_cell.length_a   1.000
_cell.length_b   1.000
_cell.length_c   1.000
_cell.angle_alpha   90.00
_cell.angle_beta   90.00
_cell.angle_gamma   90.00
#
_symmetry.space_group_name_H-M   'P 1'
#
loop_
_entity.id
_entity.type
_entity.pdbx_description
1 polymer ?
#
loop_
_entity_poly.entity_id
_entity_poly.type
_entity_poly.pdbx_seq_one_letter_code
_entity_poly.pdbx_strand_id
1 'polypeptide(L)' 'MPIKKWIVQYAIALPIIFVLLTGVQYLKGRSLEYSIEFGISWALVSVTIFALRRFYNYRKNINCAVCNDLSNNNQDPNSK' A
#
# COMPACT_ATOMS: atom_id res chain seq x y z
N MET A 1 2.75 -3.72 -16.05
CA MET A 1 2.47 -3.55 -14.61
C MET A 1 1.95 -4.87 -14.08
N PRO A 2 2.48 -5.38 -12.96
CA PRO A 2 1.91 -6.54 -12.30
C PRO A 2 0.63 -6.14 -11.52
N ILE A 3 -0.40 -5.67 -12.24
CA ILE A 3 -1.65 -5.12 -11.69
C ILE A 3 -2.31 -6.08 -10.70
N LYS A 4 -2.28 -7.39 -11.01
CA LYS A 4 -2.79 -8.44 -10.12
C LYS A 4 -2.08 -8.44 -8.75
N LYS A 5 -0.75 -8.29 -8.72
CA LYS A 5 0.01 -8.21 -7.46
C LYS A 5 -0.35 -6.96 -6.67
N TRP A 6 -0.54 -5.84 -7.36
CA TRP A 6 -0.84 -4.56 -6.72
C TRP A 6 -2.23 -4.57 -6.08
N ILE A 7 -3.24 -5.07 -6.78
CA ILE A 7 -4.60 -5.19 -6.26
C ILE A 7 -4.61 -6.06 -5.00
N VAL A 8 -3.96 -7.24 -5.04
CA VAL A 8 -3.90 -8.13 -3.87
C VAL A 8 -3.21 -7.46 -2.68
N GLN A 9 -2.09 -6.77 -2.91
CA GLN A 9 -1.37 -6.08 -1.82
C GLN A 9 -2.22 -4.98 -1.17
N TYR A 10 -2.88 -4.14 -1.97
CA TYR A 10 -3.71 -3.05 -1.42
C TYR A 10 -5.04 -3.56 -0.83
N ALA A 11 -5.60 -4.65 -1.36
CA ALA A 11 -6.76 -5.31 -0.77
C ALA A 11 -6.47 -5.89 0.63
N ILE A 12 -5.23 -6.31 0.88
CA ILE A 12 -4.78 -6.76 2.22
C ILE A 12 -4.38 -5.56 3.10
N ALA A 13 -3.70 -4.56 2.55
CA ALA A 13 -3.22 -3.41 3.33
C ALA A 13 -4.38 -2.56 3.89
N LEU A 14 -5.43 -2.35 3.09
CA LEU A 14 -6.56 -1.51 3.47
C LEU A 14 -7.27 -1.96 4.76
N PRO A 15 -7.71 -3.23 4.92
CA PRO A 15 -8.33 -3.69 6.16
C PRO A 15 -7.37 -3.65 7.35
N ILE A 16 -6.08 -3.94 7.15
CA ILE A 16 -5.08 -3.88 8.23
C ILE A 16 -4.95 -2.44 8.75
N ILE A 17 -4.78 -1.47 7.87
CA ILE A 17 -4.66 -0.06 8.24
C ILE A 17 -5.96 0.43 8.88
N PHE A 18 -7.12 0.06 8.34
CA PHE A 18 -8.42 0.40 8.90
C PHE A 18 -8.56 -0.12 10.34
N VAL A 19 -8.26 -1.40 10.60
CA VAL A 19 -8.35 -1.99 11.94
C VAL A 19 -7.39 -1.30 12.91
N LEU A 20 -6.16 -1.01 12.49
CA LEU A 20 -5.18 -0.31 13.32
C LEU A 20 -5.67 1.10 13.70
N LEU A 21 -6.13 1.88 12.73
CA LEU A 21 -6.55 3.25 12.96
C LEU A 21 -7.84 3.33 13.78
N THR A 22 -8.84 2.51 13.45
CA THR A 22 -10.08 2.39 14.25
C THR A 22 -9.77 1.93 15.66
N GLY A 23 -8.92 0.90 15.81
CA GLY A 23 -8.52 0.36 17.10
C GLY A 23 -7.83 1.40 17.99
N VAL A 24 -6.88 2.17 17.44
CA VAL A 24 -6.20 3.24 18.19
C VAL A 24 -7.18 4.31 18.67
N GLN A 25 -8.16 4.71 17.86
CA GLN A 25 -9.14 5.73 18.26
C GLN A 25 -10.14 5.20 19.28
N TYR A 26 -10.55 3.94 19.13
CA TYR A 26 -11.42 3.28 20.09
C TYR A 26 -10.74 3.10 21.46
N LEU A 27 -9.46 2.68 21.47
CA LEU A 27 -8.66 2.56 22.70
C LEU A 27 -8.42 3.91 23.40
N LYS A 28 -8.48 5.04 22.68
CA LYS A 28 -8.45 6.39 23.26
C LYS A 28 -9.79 6.81 23.90
N GLY A 29 -10.80 5.94 23.90
CA GLY A 29 -12.12 6.22 24.45
C GLY A 29 -13.01 7.09 23.56
N ARG A 30 -12.75 7.14 22.24
CA ARG A 30 -13.67 7.77 21.29
C ARG A 30 -14.86 6.86 21.01
N SER A 31 -15.97 7.44 20.54
CA SER A 31 -17.13 6.66 20.12
C SER A 31 -16.77 5.71 18.96
N LEU A 32 -17.49 4.59 18.88
CA LEU A 32 -17.27 3.60 17.82
C LEU A 32 -17.48 4.21 16.42
N GLU A 33 -18.56 4.99 16.28
CA GLU A 33 -18.90 5.69 15.03
C GLU A 33 -17.76 6.61 14.57
N TYR A 34 -17.28 7.49 15.45
CA TYR A 34 -16.14 8.38 15.13
C TYR A 34 -14.88 7.59 14.78
N SER A 35 -14.62 6.49 15.49
CA SER A 35 -13.43 5.67 15.26
C SER A 35 -13.46 4.98 13.89
N ILE A 36 -14.63 4.51 13.47
CA ILE A 36 -14.85 3.91 12.14
C ILE A 36 -14.70 4.96 11.05
N GLU A 37 -15.35 6.13 11.19
CA GLU A 37 -15.24 7.23 10.22
C GLU A 37 -13.78 7.64 10.03
N PHE A 38 -13.07 7.86 11.15
CA PHE A 38 -11.64 8.16 11.14
C PHE A 38 -10.84 7.07 10.44
N GLY A 39 -11.09 5.80 10.78
CA GLY A 39 -10.39 4.65 10.21
C GLY A 39 -10.57 4.57 8.70
N ILE A 40 -11.80 4.71 8.18
CA ILE A 40 -12.08 4.64 6.74
C ILE A 40 -11.41 5.80 6.00
N SER A 41 -11.59 7.04 6.46
CA SER A 41 -11.02 8.21 5.81
C SER A 41 -9.51 8.11 5.69
N TRP A 42 -8.83 7.79 6.79
CA TRP A 42 -7.37 7.74 6.81
C TRP A 42 -6.78 6.48 6.18
N ALA A 43 -7.48 5.34 6.20
CA ALA A 43 -7.06 4.15 5.47
C ALA A 43 -7.07 4.40 3.95
N LEU A 44 -8.12 5.03 3.43
CA LEU A 44 -8.22 5.38 2.00
C LEU A 44 -7.14 6.38 1.59
N VAL A 45 -6.95 7.45 2.37
CA VAL A 45 -5.90 8.46 2.12
C VAL A 45 -4.52 7.80 2.10
N SER A 46 -4.21 6.97 3.09
CA SER A 46 -2.91 6.31 3.20
C SER A 46 -2.65 5.38 2.01
N VAL A 47 -3.57 4.47 1.71
CA VAL A 47 -3.45 3.54 0.57
C VAL A 47 -3.30 4.30 -0.75
N THR A 48 -4.05 5.38 -0.94
CA THR A 48 -3.98 6.20 -2.15
C THR A 48 -2.61 6.83 -2.34
N ILE A 49 -2.02 7.42 -1.29
CA ILE A 49 -0.68 8.03 -1.37
C ILE A 49 0.38 6.99 -1.76
N PHE A 50 0.37 5.81 -1.13
CA PHE A 50 1.32 4.74 -1.46
C PHE A 50 1.11 4.20 -2.88
N ALA A 51 -0.14 4.01 -3.31
CA ALA A 51 -0.47 3.57 -4.66
C ALA A 51 0.02 4.57 -5.72
N LEU A 52 -0.23 5.87 -5.53
CA LEU A 52 0.23 6.92 -6.43
C LEU A 52 1.76 6.98 -6.49
N ARG A 53 2.45 6.90 -5.34
CA ARG A 53 3.91 6.91 -5.30
C ARG A 53 4.51 5.71 -6.04
N ARG A 54 3.94 4.52 -5.83
CA ARG A 54 4.38 3.30 -6.51
C ARG A 54 4.13 3.37 -8.02
N PHE A 55 2.98 3.90 -8.42
CA PHE A 55 2.66 4.14 -9.82
C PHE A 55 3.64 5.12 -10.48
N TYR A 56 3.97 6.21 -9.80
CA TYR A 56 4.97 7.17 -10.27
C TYR A 56 6.35 6.52 -10.46
N ASN A 57 6.83 5.79 -9.45
CA ASN A 57 8.13 5.09 -9.50
C ASN A 57 8.17 4.07 -10.64
N TYR A 58 7.10 3.29 -10.80
CA TYR A 58 6.96 2.34 -11.91
C TYR A 58 7.02 3.04 -13.27
N ARG A 59 6.27 4.14 -13.45
CA ARG A 59 6.25 4.92 -14.70
C ARG A 59 7.61 5.55 -15.04
N LYS A 60 8.41 5.86 -14.02
CA LYS A 60 9.73 6.50 -14.17
C LYS A 60 10.89 5.49 -14.16
N ASN A 61 10.62 4.18 -14.12
CA ASN A 61 11.64 3.13 -13.97
C ASN A 61 12.58 3.36 -12.76
N ILE A 62 12.06 3.98 -11.69
CA ILE A 62 12.81 4.17 -10.45
C ILE A 62 12.74 2.88 -9.66
N ASN A 63 13.90 2.25 -9.43
CA ASN A 63 13.96 0.99 -8.67
C ASN A 63 13.52 1.22 -7.21
N CYS A 64 12.48 0.51 -6.81
CA CYS A 64 12.04 0.41 -5.41
C CYS A 64 12.36 -0.99 -4.92
N ALA A 65 13.38 -1.12 -4.05
CA ALA A 65 13.84 -2.39 -3.50
C ALA A 65 12.72 -3.17 -2.79
N VAL A 66 11.83 -2.47 -2.10
CA VAL A 66 10.68 -3.06 -1.38
C VAL A 66 9.57 -3.49 -2.33
N CYS A 67 9.39 -2.79 -3.45
CA CYS A 67 8.26 -2.98 -4.35
C CYS A 67 8.48 -4.17 -5.31
N ASN A 68 9.73 -4.40 -5.74
CA ASN A 68 10.11 -5.46 -6.67
C ASN A 68 9.18 -5.54 -7.91
N ASP A 69 8.93 -4.37 -8.52
CA ASP A 69 8.02 -4.21 -9.66
C ASP A 69 8.72 -4.26 -11.03
N LEU A 70 10.04 -4.01 -11.04
CA LEU A 70 10.90 -4.08 -12.21
C LEU A 70 11.70 -5.38 -12.13
N SER A 71 11.73 -6.18 -13.20
CA SER A 71 12.66 -7.31 -13.23
C SER A 71 14.09 -6.78 -13.31
N ASN A 72 14.97 -7.29 -12.46
CA ASN A 72 16.40 -6.98 -12.48
C ASN A 72 17.03 -7.68 -13.71
N ASN A 73 16.75 -7.21 -14.92
CA ASN A 73 17.32 -7.80 -16.16
C ASN A 73 18.83 -7.51 -16.34
N ASN A 74 19.50 -6.98 -15.32
CA ASN A 74 20.96 -6.87 -15.27
C ASN A 74 21.62 -7.97 -14.42
N GLN A 75 20.86 -8.97 -13.97
CA GLN A 75 21.41 -10.23 -13.47
C GLN A 75 20.90 -11.38 -14.34
N ASP A 76 21.31 -11.38 -15.60
CA ASP A 76 21.43 -12.61 -16.36
C ASP A 76 22.91 -13.05 -16.29
N PRO A 77 23.28 -14.04 -15.45
CA PRO A 77 24.61 -14.63 -15.50
C PRO A 77 24.74 -15.65 -16.65
N ASN A 78 23.76 -15.74 -17.54
CA ASN A 78 23.69 -16.72 -18.62
C ASN A 78 23.14 -16.13 -19.93
N SER A 79 23.63 -14.95 -20.31
CA SER A 79 23.62 -14.53 -21.73
C SER A 79 24.92 -15.01 -22.37
N LYS A 80 24.90 -16.27 -22.82
CA LYS A 80 25.87 -16.82 -23.77
C LYS A 80 25.17 -17.81 -24.70
#